data_AF-A0A354B806-F1
#
_entry.id   AF-A0A354B806-F1
#
_cell.length_a   1.000
_cell.length_b   1.000
_cell.length_c   1.000
_cell.angle_alpha   90.00
_cell.angle_beta   90.00
_cell.angle_gamma   90.00
#
_symmetry.space_group_name_H-M   'P 1'
#
loop_
_entity.id
_entity.type
_entity.pdbx_description
1 polymer ?
#
loop_
_entity_poly.entity_id
_entity_poly.type
_entity_poly.pdbx_seq_one_letter_code
_entity_poly.pdbx_strand_id
1 'polypeptide(L)'
;RNRELATHLAGHLRADLDERFGVLDVVDEIPGGLRGQHARNPVNLPINAGVQMELPPTIRWNKEAMNWSDHEGTPRAPQVDALIETLVVAVETWQD
;
A
#
# COMPACT_ATOMS: atom_id res chain seq x y z
N ARG A 1 -3.08 -12.27 -3.91
CA ARG A 1 -4.00 -13.13 -4.71
C ARG A 1 -5.46 -12.71 -4.57
N ASN A 2 -5.87 -12.17 -3.42
CA ASN A 2 -7.20 -11.60 -3.24
C ASN A 2 -7.35 -10.36 -4.16
N ARG A 3 -8.16 -10.48 -5.21
CA ARG A 3 -8.28 -9.44 -6.26
C ARG A 3 -9.31 -8.39 -5.90
N GLU A 4 -10.40 -8.78 -5.26
CA GLU A 4 -11.45 -7.87 -4.82
C GLU A 4 -10.90 -6.91 -3.75
N LEU A 5 -10.19 -7.45 -2.74
CA LEU A 5 -9.53 -6.62 -1.73
C LEU A 5 -8.45 -5.73 -2.34
N ALA A 6 -7.70 -6.21 -3.35
CA ALA A 6 -6.69 -5.38 -4.01
C ALA A 6 -7.31 -4.18 -4.74
N THR A 7 -8.42 -4.40 -5.45
CA THR A 7 -9.14 -3.34 -6.15
C THR A 7 -9.82 -2.38 -5.18
N HIS A 8 -10.38 -2.87 -4.08
CA HIS A 8 -10.95 -2.04 -3.01
C HIS A 8 -9.91 -1.10 -2.40
N LEU A 9 -8.79 -1.66 -1.93
CA LEU A 9 -7.69 -0.87 -1.37
C LEU A 9 -7.16 0.15 -2.39
N ALA A 10 -6.98 -0.26 -3.65
CA ALA A 10 -6.50 0.63 -4.71
C ALA A 10 -7.46 1.79 -5.00
N GLY A 11 -8.78 1.57 -4.89
CA GLY A 11 -9.79 2.63 -5.05
C GLY A 11 -9.60 3.75 -4.02
N HIS A 12 -9.48 3.38 -2.73
CA HIS A 12 -9.21 4.33 -1.66
C HIS A 12 -7.87 5.06 -1.84
N LEU A 13 -6.81 4.31 -2.15
CA LEU A 13 -5.47 4.90 -2.33
C LEU A 13 -5.41 5.88 -3.50
N ARG A 14 -6.12 5.63 -4.60
CA ARG A 14 -6.22 6.58 -5.73
C ARG A 14 -7.00 7.83 -5.39
N ALA A 15 -8.00 7.73 -4.51
CA ALA A 15 -8.84 8.85 -4.13
C ALA A 15 -8.10 9.82 -3.19
N ASP A 16 -7.32 9.28 -2.25
CA ASP A 16 -6.82 10.06 -1.11
C ASP A 16 -5.32 10.37 -1.17
N LEU A 17 -4.51 9.56 -1.88
CA LEU A 17 -3.09 9.84 -2.04
C LEU A 17 -2.83 10.80 -3.20
N ASP A 18 -1.71 11.51 -3.13
CA ASP A 18 -1.25 12.36 -4.21
C ASP A 18 -1.08 11.56 -5.51
N GLU A 19 -1.71 12.04 -6.59
CA GLU A 19 -1.77 11.37 -7.89
C GLU A 19 -0.38 11.01 -8.46
N ARG A 20 0.68 11.73 -8.06
CA ARG A 20 2.05 11.48 -8.51
C ARG A 20 2.59 10.12 -8.08
N PHE A 21 2.02 9.49 -7.05
CA PHE A 21 2.44 8.16 -6.64
C PHE A 21 2.02 7.08 -7.63
N GLY A 22 0.85 7.22 -8.26
CA GLY A 22 0.30 6.24 -9.19
C GLY A 22 0.00 4.88 -8.54
N VAL A 23 -1.25 4.47 -8.50
CA VAL A 23 -1.64 3.16 -7.92
C VAL A 23 -1.99 2.19 -9.03
N LEU A 24 -1.27 1.06 -9.08
CA LEU A 24 -1.52 -0.04 -10.01
C LEU A 24 -2.02 -1.25 -9.24
N ASP A 25 -3.21 -1.74 -9.60
CA ASP A 25 -3.73 -3.00 -9.05
C ASP A 25 -3.88 -4.09 -10.12
N VAL A 26 -3.89 -3.76 -11.42
CA VAL A 26 -3.93 -4.74 -12.51
C VAL A 26 -2.64 -5.56 -12.52
N VAL A 27 -2.75 -6.88 -12.31
CA VAL A 27 -1.60 -7.78 -12.10
C VAL A 27 -0.58 -7.70 -13.23
N ASP A 28 -1.03 -7.60 -14.47
CA ASP A 28 -0.15 -7.61 -15.63
C ASP A 28 0.57 -6.29 -15.88
N GLU A 29 0.07 -5.19 -15.31
CA GLU A 29 0.73 -3.88 -15.31
C GLU A 29 1.83 -3.78 -14.24
N ILE A 30 1.76 -4.63 -13.21
CA ILE A 30 2.76 -4.66 -12.14
C ILE A 30 4.01 -5.45 -12.60
N PRO A 31 5.24 -4.94 -12.35
CA PRO A 31 6.47 -5.68 -12.65
C PRO A 31 6.47 -7.09 -12.04
N GLY A 32 6.91 -8.09 -12.80
CA GLY A 32 6.75 -9.52 -12.46
C GLY A 32 7.14 -9.90 -11.03
N GLY A 33 8.28 -9.37 -10.53
CA GLY A 33 8.78 -9.66 -9.18
C GLY A 33 7.96 -9.03 -8.04
N LEU A 34 7.12 -8.04 -8.35
CA LEU A 34 6.34 -7.26 -7.39
C LEU A 34 4.87 -7.70 -7.30
N ARG A 35 4.44 -8.65 -8.15
CA ARG A 35 3.03 -9.05 -8.26
C ARG A 35 2.49 -9.82 -7.04
N GLY A 36 3.35 -10.34 -6.17
CA GLY A 36 2.96 -11.07 -4.96
C GLY A 36 2.14 -12.35 -5.21
N GLN A 37 2.19 -12.97 -6.40
CA GLN A 37 1.32 -14.11 -6.76
C GLN A 37 1.83 -15.49 -6.33
N HIS A 38 3.07 -15.57 -5.87
CA HIS A 38 3.70 -16.84 -5.47
C HIS A 38 2.93 -17.48 -4.30
N ALA A 39 2.64 -18.78 -4.39
CA ALA A 39 1.81 -19.50 -3.40
C ALA A 39 2.41 -19.50 -1.99
N ARG A 40 3.75 -19.43 -1.88
CA ARG A 40 4.47 -19.33 -0.59
C ARG A 40 4.72 -17.89 -0.12
N ASN A 41 4.17 -16.89 -0.78
CA ASN A 41 4.23 -15.54 -0.24
C ASN A 41 3.40 -15.51 1.06
N PRO A 42 3.93 -15.03 2.20
CA PRO A 42 3.23 -15.03 3.47
C PRO A 42 1.81 -14.45 3.42
N VAL A 43 1.60 -13.42 2.61
CA VAL A 43 0.28 -12.77 2.46
C VAL A 43 -0.75 -13.69 1.80
N ASN A 44 -0.33 -14.74 1.09
CA ASN A 44 -1.21 -15.70 0.42
C ASN A 44 -1.50 -16.96 1.25
N LEU A 45 -0.95 -17.09 2.46
CA LEU A 45 -1.16 -18.26 3.33
C LEU A 45 -2.52 -18.30 4.05
N PRO A 46 -3.14 -17.17 4.45
CA PRO A 46 -4.49 -17.17 5.03
C PRO A 46 -5.56 -17.72 4.06
N ILE A 47 -6.69 -18.17 4.60
CA ILE A 47 -7.74 -18.87 3.85
C ILE A 47 -8.29 -18.08 2.65
N ASN A 48 -8.43 -16.76 2.79
CA ASN A 48 -8.90 -15.86 1.73
C ASN A 48 -7.74 -15.17 0.97
N ALA A 49 -6.50 -15.60 1.23
CA ALA A 49 -5.28 -14.89 0.87
C ALA A 49 -5.33 -13.40 1.29
N GLY A 50 -4.37 -12.61 0.82
CA GLY A 50 -4.35 -11.18 1.06
C GLY A 50 -3.75 -10.41 -0.10
N VAL A 51 -3.38 -9.17 0.21
CA VAL A 51 -2.84 -8.17 -0.71
C VAL A 51 -1.45 -7.74 -0.23
N GLN A 52 -0.48 -7.82 -1.12
CA GLN A 52 0.83 -7.18 -0.93
C GLN A 52 0.81 -5.82 -1.62
N MET A 53 1.31 -4.81 -0.94
CA MET A 53 1.51 -3.47 -1.48
C MET A 53 3.00 -3.18 -1.55
N GLU A 54 3.48 -2.75 -2.71
CA GLU A 54 4.86 -2.32 -2.92
C GLU A 54 4.90 -0.79 -2.97
N LEU A 55 5.73 -0.20 -2.11
CA LEU A 55 5.75 1.24 -1.87
C LEU A 55 7.08 1.84 -2.35
N PRO A 56 7.07 2.89 -3.21
CA PRO A 56 8.29 3.57 -3.60
C PRO A 56 8.95 4.23 -2.37
N PRO A 57 10.29 4.38 -2.33
CA PRO A 57 10.98 5.01 -1.19
C PRO A 57 10.40 6.36 -0.78
N THR A 58 9.97 7.17 -1.75
CA THR A 58 9.46 8.53 -1.56
C THR A 58 8.21 8.61 -0.71
N ILE A 59 7.32 7.61 -0.76
CA ILE A 59 6.13 7.60 0.10
C ILE A 59 6.48 7.37 1.58
N ARG A 60 7.65 6.79 1.86
CA ARG A 60 8.15 6.51 3.22
C ARG A 60 9.24 7.49 3.68
N TRP A 61 9.58 8.50 2.88
CA TRP A 61 10.68 9.43 3.16
C TRP A 61 10.20 10.75 3.75
N ASN A 62 10.77 11.18 4.88
CA ASN A 62 10.53 12.52 5.40
C ASN A 62 11.51 13.51 4.75
N LYS A 63 10.98 14.37 3.86
CA LYS A 63 11.80 15.33 3.11
C LYS A 63 12.39 16.43 4.00
N GLU A 64 11.65 16.89 5.01
CA GLU A 64 12.09 17.98 5.90
C GLU A 64 13.21 17.51 6.82
N ALA A 65 13.05 16.31 7.38
CA ALA A 65 14.07 15.70 8.24
C ALA A 65 15.22 15.02 7.46
N MET A 66 15.10 14.92 6.13
CA MET A 66 16.03 14.20 5.26
C MET A 66 16.36 12.77 5.75
N ASN A 67 15.33 12.07 6.23
CA ASN A 67 15.48 10.71 6.75
C ASN A 67 14.21 9.89 6.51
N TRP A 68 14.26 8.58 6.77
CA TRP A 68 13.08 7.73 6.74
C TRP A 68 12.06 8.17 7.79
N SER A 69 10.79 8.23 7.39
CA SER A 69 9.68 8.51 8.31
C SER A 69 9.70 7.52 9.47
N ASP A 70 9.45 8.00 10.70
CA ASP A 70 9.45 7.22 11.95
C ASP A 70 10.78 6.53 12.31
N HIS A 71 11.88 6.84 11.60
CA HIS A 71 13.19 6.27 11.91
C HIS A 71 13.97 7.14 12.90
N GLU A 72 14.43 6.54 14.01
CA GLU A 72 15.34 7.15 14.98
C GLU A 72 14.92 8.55 15.46
N GLY A 73 13.64 8.71 15.82
CA GLY A 73 13.10 9.99 16.31
C GLY A 73 12.75 10.99 15.20
N THR A 74 12.94 10.62 13.92
CA THR A 74 12.39 11.35 12.78
C THR A 74 10.87 11.37 12.88
N PRO A 75 10.22 12.55 12.85
CA PRO A 75 8.77 12.61 12.89
C PRO A 75 8.18 11.96 11.63
N ARG A 76 6.94 11.50 11.76
CA ARG A 76 6.22 10.94 10.62
C ARG A 76 6.04 11.97 9.52
N ALA A 77 6.27 11.55 8.28
CA ALA A 77 6.03 12.38 7.12
C ALA A 77 4.52 12.46 6.81
N PRO A 78 3.96 13.62 6.40
CA PRO A 78 2.53 13.76 6.16
C PRO A 78 1.93 12.74 5.18
N GLN A 79 2.68 12.34 4.15
CA GLN A 79 2.21 11.34 3.20
C GLN A 79 2.16 9.91 3.77
N VAL A 80 2.93 9.62 4.82
CA VAL A 80 2.83 8.34 5.55
C VAL A 80 1.59 8.34 6.41
N ASP A 81 1.26 9.45 7.07
CA ASP A 81 -0.02 9.59 7.77
C ASP A 81 -1.19 9.43 6.82
N ALA A 82 -1.19 10.13 5.68
CA ALA A 82 -2.24 9.97 4.67
C ALA A 82 -2.39 8.50 4.21
N LEU A 83 -1.29 7.80 3.94
CA LEU A 83 -1.32 6.37 3.61
C LEU A 83 -1.97 5.52 4.71
N ILE A 84 -1.63 5.77 5.97
CA ILE A 84 -2.17 5.02 7.11
C ILE A 84 -3.66 5.31 7.28
N GLU A 85 -4.07 6.58 7.29
CA GLU A 85 -5.47 6.98 7.44
C GLU A 85 -6.34 6.41 6.31
N THR A 86 -5.89 6.49 5.06
CA THR A 86 -6.59 5.89 3.91
C THR A 86 -6.73 4.38 4.06
N LEU A 87 -5.70 3.69 4.55
CA LEU A 87 -5.77 2.24 4.79
C LEU A 87 -6.72 1.88 5.93
N VAL A 88 -6.78 2.69 6.99
CA VAL A 88 -7.75 2.53 8.08
C VAL A 88 -9.17 2.63 7.53
N VAL A 89 -9.48 3.70 6.79
CA VAL A 89 -10.79 3.88 6.15
C VAL A 89 -11.13 2.72 5.23
N ALA A 90 -10.18 2.26 4.41
CA ALA A 90 -10.41 1.15 3.49
C ALA A 90 -10.72 -0.16 4.24
N VAL A 91 -10.08 -0.41 5.38
CA VAL A 91 -10.39 -1.58 6.22
C VAL A 91 -11.76 -1.44 6.90
N GLU A 92 -12.07 -0.27 7.45
CA GLU A 92 -13.36 -0.01 8.13
C GLU A 92 -14.56 -0.09 7.19
N THR A 93 -14.36 0.20 5.91
CA THR A 93 -15.41 0.17 4.87
C THR A 93 -15.43 -1.13 4.07
N TRP A 94 -14.49 -2.04 4.31
CA TRP A 94 -14.50 -3.34 3.67
C TRP A 94 -15.68 -4.18 4.15
N GLN A 95 -16.47 -4.70 3.21
CA GLN A 95 -17.61 -5.58 3.48
C GLN A 95 -17.26 -6.96 2.94
N ASP A 96 -17.09 -7.94 3.84
CA ASP A 96 -16.90 -9.36 3.51
C ASP A 96 -18.23 -10.08 3.22
#